data_AF-A0A1I8IPP7-F1
#
_entry.id   AF-A0A1I8IPP7-F1
#
_cell.length_a   1.000
_cell.length_b   1.000
_cell.length_c   1.000
_cell.angle_alpha   90.00
_cell.angle_beta   90.00
_cell.angle_gamma   90.00
#
_symmetry.space_group_name_H-M   'P 1'
#
loop_
_entity.id
_entity.type
_entity.pdbx_description
1 polymer ?
#
loop_
_entity_poly.entity_id
_entity_poly.type
_entity_poly.pdbx_seq_one_letter_code
_entity_poly.pdbx_strand_id
1 'polypeptide(L)'
;LRGLDTFRSVISFNASSNRLEAPYVEFAATFNEQADQPVEFVESARFYPANASLRVLRTVSGRSLVFSNAFVDFKNRTLTVCAPIIPPFTEYTNVNDDLTGNVTGEIAEWFKIFEPKLKFRSIFRQAPDRQFGAPIPGSDLFSGCIGEVQKG
;
A
#
# COMPACT_ATOMS: atom_id res chain seq x y z
N LEU A 1 -35.97 15.21 -23.44
CA LEU A 1 -34.50 15.41 -23.39
C LEU A 1 -33.90 14.75 -24.62
N ARG A 2 -33.29 15.52 -25.53
CA ARG A 2 -32.48 14.94 -26.64
C ARG A 2 -31.09 14.70 -26.06
N GLY A 3 -30.74 13.45 -25.80
CA GLY A 3 -29.41 13.06 -25.35
C GLY A 3 -28.50 12.78 -26.53
N LEU A 4 -27.22 13.11 -26.40
CA LEU A 4 -26.19 12.69 -27.34
C LEU A 4 -25.63 11.38 -26.81
N ASP A 5 -25.80 10.31 -27.57
CA ASP A 5 -25.20 9.01 -27.24
C ASP A 5 -23.70 9.09 -27.54
N THR A 6 -22.88 9.00 -26.50
CA THR A 6 -21.42 8.97 -26.64
C THR A 6 -20.93 7.57 -26.36
N PHE A 7 -19.71 7.24 -26.79
CA PHE A 7 -19.06 5.97 -26.47
C PHE A 7 -18.97 5.66 -24.96
N ARG A 8 -19.17 6.65 -24.06
CA ARG A 8 -19.10 6.49 -22.60
C ARG A 8 -20.48 6.50 -21.92
N SER A 9 -21.40 7.36 -22.34
CA SER A 9 -22.80 7.37 -21.91
C SER A 9 -23.63 8.42 -22.65
N VAL A 10 -24.95 8.42 -22.43
CA VAL A 10 -25.84 9.49 -22.88
C VAL A 10 -25.56 10.75 -22.08
N ILE A 11 -24.96 11.76 -22.71
CA ILE A 11 -24.83 13.10 -22.14
C ILE A 11 -26.06 13.90 -22.55
N SER A 12 -26.71 14.55 -21.61
CA SER A 12 -27.86 15.42 -21.88
C SER A 12 -27.58 16.84 -21.44
N PHE A 13 -28.17 17.81 -22.13
CA PHE A 13 -28.11 19.20 -21.73
C PHE A 13 -29.42 19.60 -21.06
N ASN A 14 -29.33 20.15 -19.85
CA ASN A 14 -30.47 20.70 -19.13
C ASN A 14 -30.53 22.22 -19.36
N ALA A 15 -31.51 22.64 -20.14
CA ALA A 15 -31.71 24.04 -20.49
C ALA A 15 -32.13 24.93 -19.31
N SER A 16 -32.75 24.37 -18.27
CA SER A 16 -33.18 25.13 -17.08
C SER A 16 -32.01 25.48 -16.15
N SER A 17 -31.01 24.60 -16.06
CA SER A 17 -29.80 24.81 -15.25
C SER A 17 -28.61 25.28 -16.07
N ASN A 18 -28.74 25.34 -17.40
CA ASN A 18 -27.68 25.65 -18.37
C ASN A 18 -26.43 24.79 -18.18
N ARG A 19 -26.62 23.49 -17.87
CA ARG A 19 -25.54 22.55 -17.55
C ARG A 19 -25.67 21.25 -18.35
N LEU A 20 -24.51 20.63 -18.61
CA LEU A 20 -24.45 19.25 -19.04
C LEU A 20 -24.72 18.34 -17.85
N GLU A 21 -25.65 17.43 -18.02
CA GLU A 21 -25.99 16.39 -17.06
C GLU A 21 -25.37 15.08 -17.53
N ALA A 22 -24.40 14.61 -16.75
CA ALA A 22 -23.86 13.27 -16.85
C ALA A 22 -24.69 12.31 -15.97
N PRO A 23 -24.94 11.07 -16.42
CA PRO A 23 -25.71 10.10 -15.63
C PRO A 23 -24.95 9.61 -14.39
N TYR A 24 -23.63 9.78 -14.36
CA TYR A 24 -22.76 9.38 -13.25
C TYR A 24 -21.43 10.16 -13.25
N VAL A 25 -20.71 10.07 -12.14
CA VAL A 25 -19.31 10.52 -11.96
C VAL A 25 -18.41 9.29 -11.92
N GLU A 26 -17.38 9.24 -12.77
CA GLU A 26 -16.38 8.18 -12.81
C GLU A 26 -15.27 8.46 -11.78
N PHE A 27 -14.90 7.43 -11.01
CA PHE A 27 -13.68 7.45 -10.21
C PHE A 27 -12.62 6.62 -10.91
N ALA A 28 -11.46 7.22 -11.12
CA ALA A 28 -10.28 6.53 -11.62
C ALA A 28 -9.24 6.42 -10.49
N ALA A 29 -8.60 5.27 -10.42
CA ALA A 29 -7.52 4.99 -9.49
C ALA A 29 -6.25 4.60 -10.26
N THR A 30 -5.11 4.97 -9.69
CA THR A 30 -3.81 4.47 -10.10
C THR A 30 -3.65 3.04 -9.59
N PHE A 31 -3.28 2.12 -10.47
CA PHE A 31 -3.11 0.71 -10.15
C PHE A 31 -1.91 0.12 -10.87
N ASN A 32 -1.17 -0.73 -10.16
CA ASN A 32 -0.16 -1.61 -10.73
C ASN A 32 -0.23 -2.93 -9.95
N GLU A 33 -0.13 -4.06 -10.65
CA GLU A 33 -0.21 -5.38 -10.00
C GLU A 33 1.10 -5.71 -9.29
N GLN A 34 2.23 -5.26 -9.83
CA GLN A 34 3.57 -5.38 -9.23
C GLN A 34 4.16 -3.97 -9.00
N ALA A 35 5.06 -3.84 -8.04
CA ALA A 35 5.60 -2.53 -7.64
C ALA A 35 6.55 -1.91 -8.67
N ASP A 36 7.19 -2.74 -9.50
CA ASP A 36 8.10 -2.39 -10.60
C ASP A 36 7.38 -2.20 -11.94
N GLN A 37 6.09 -2.50 -12.01
CA GLN A 37 5.29 -2.26 -13.21
C GLN A 37 4.86 -0.78 -13.33
N PRO A 38 4.71 -0.29 -14.57
CA PRO A 38 4.06 0.99 -14.83
C PRO A 38 2.69 1.09 -14.16
N VAL A 39 2.37 2.29 -13.67
CA VAL A 39 1.07 2.58 -13.08
C VAL A 39 0.05 2.82 -14.20
N GLU A 40 -1.07 2.11 -14.14
CA GLU A 40 -2.21 2.27 -15.04
C GLU A 40 -3.33 3.04 -14.36
N PHE A 41 -4.13 3.78 -15.15
CA PHE A 41 -5.37 4.37 -14.69
C PHE A 41 -6.52 3.40 -14.93
N VAL A 42 -7.19 3.01 -13.86
CA VAL A 42 -8.29 2.05 -13.90
C VAL A 42 -9.55 2.69 -13.35
N GLU A 43 -10.68 2.48 -14.03
CA GLU A 43 -11.97 2.88 -13.48
C GLU A 43 -12.30 2.02 -12.25
N SER A 44 -12.47 2.68 -11.11
CA SER A 44 -12.57 2.06 -9.78
C SER A 44 -14.02 1.98 -9.31
N ALA A 45 -14.78 3.05 -9.53
CA ALA A 45 -16.18 3.16 -9.15
C ALA A 45 -16.94 4.19 -10.01
N ARG A 46 -18.27 4.13 -9.95
CA ARG A 46 -19.18 5.16 -10.48
C ARG A 46 -20.14 5.64 -9.41
N PHE A 47 -20.31 6.94 -9.26
CA PHE A 47 -21.36 7.53 -8.43
C PHE A 47 -22.52 8.01 -9.30
N TYR A 48 -23.74 7.59 -8.98
CA TYR A 48 -24.97 7.92 -9.71
C TYR A 48 -25.76 8.97 -8.90
N PRO A 49 -25.78 10.25 -9.35
CA PRO A 49 -26.47 11.31 -8.61
C PRO A 49 -27.97 11.09 -8.49
N ALA A 50 -28.60 10.49 -9.51
CA ALA A 50 -30.05 10.29 -9.58
C ALA A 50 -30.63 9.48 -8.40
N ASN A 51 -29.85 8.58 -7.82
CA ASN A 51 -30.24 7.73 -6.70
C ASN A 51 -29.21 7.76 -5.54
N ALA A 52 -28.29 8.72 -5.55
CA ALA A 52 -27.22 8.88 -4.57
C ALA A 52 -26.44 7.59 -4.27
N SER A 53 -26.20 6.74 -5.28
CA SER A 53 -25.56 5.44 -5.09
C SER A 53 -24.14 5.40 -5.64
N LEU A 54 -23.24 4.70 -4.92
CA LEU A 54 -21.90 4.37 -5.39
C LEU A 54 -21.87 2.91 -5.83
N ARG A 55 -21.46 2.68 -7.08
CA ARG A 55 -21.20 1.34 -7.62
C ARG A 55 -19.69 1.14 -7.73
N VAL A 56 -19.17 0.21 -6.96
CA VAL A 56 -17.78 -0.24 -7.11
C VAL A 56 -17.69 -1.10 -8.36
N LEU A 57 -16.72 -0.79 -9.23
CA LEU A 57 -16.50 -1.51 -10.48
C LEU A 57 -15.27 -2.43 -10.43
N ARG A 58 -14.34 -2.17 -9.50
CA ARG A 58 -13.11 -2.95 -9.39
C ARG A 58 -12.86 -3.46 -7.98
N THR A 59 -12.59 -4.76 -7.91
CA THR A 59 -12.19 -5.44 -6.69
C THR A 59 -10.81 -6.07 -6.93
N VAL A 60 -9.87 -5.81 -6.04
CA VAL A 60 -8.51 -6.36 -6.08
C VAL A 60 -8.26 -7.12 -4.79
N SER A 61 -7.87 -8.39 -4.88
CA SER A 61 -7.60 -9.22 -3.69
C SER A 61 -8.77 -9.27 -2.69
N GLY A 62 -10.02 -9.28 -3.19
CA GLY A 62 -11.22 -9.25 -2.36
C GLY A 62 -11.54 -7.89 -1.72
N ARG A 63 -10.78 -6.82 -2.02
CA ARG A 63 -11.01 -5.46 -1.53
C ARG A 63 -11.51 -4.55 -2.63
N SER A 64 -12.55 -3.77 -2.34
CA SER A 64 -13.07 -2.74 -3.23
C SER A 64 -12.05 -1.62 -3.41
N LEU A 65 -11.65 -1.37 -4.65
CA LEU A 65 -10.78 -0.28 -5.01
C LEU A 65 -11.68 0.89 -5.43
N VAL A 66 -11.82 1.89 -4.57
CA VAL A 66 -12.70 3.05 -4.81
C VAL A 66 -11.87 4.31 -5.01
N PHE A 67 -10.88 4.53 -4.15
CA PHE A 67 -10.04 5.73 -4.16
C PHE A 67 -8.65 5.44 -4.70
N SER A 68 -8.08 6.44 -5.38
CA SER A 68 -6.67 6.47 -5.76
C SER A 68 -5.79 6.35 -4.51
N ASN A 69 -4.77 5.50 -4.57
CA ASN A 69 -3.81 5.22 -3.49
C ASN A 69 -4.32 4.38 -2.30
N ALA A 70 -5.36 3.57 -2.48
CA ALA A 70 -5.70 2.56 -1.48
C ALA A 70 -4.58 1.50 -1.38
N PHE A 71 -3.92 1.41 -0.22
CA PHE A 71 -2.97 0.33 0.05
C PHE A 71 -3.73 -1.01 0.14
N VAL A 72 -3.41 -1.94 -0.76
CA VAL A 72 -4.03 -3.26 -0.80
C VAL A 72 -3.13 -4.28 -0.12
N ASP A 73 -1.90 -4.40 -0.63
CA ASP A 73 -0.90 -5.34 -0.17
C ASP A 73 0.50 -4.88 -0.62
N PHE A 74 1.53 -5.61 -0.21
CA PHE A 74 2.93 -5.39 -0.60
C PHE A 74 3.32 -6.16 -1.87
N LYS A 75 2.36 -6.76 -2.59
CA LYS A 75 2.58 -7.37 -3.90
C LYS A 75 3.72 -8.41 -3.92
N ASN A 76 3.76 -9.25 -2.90
CA ASN A 76 4.76 -10.30 -2.68
C ASN A 76 6.21 -9.80 -2.61
N ARG A 77 6.41 -8.52 -2.25
CA ARG A 77 7.74 -7.96 -2.00
C ARG A 77 8.39 -8.67 -0.81
N THR A 78 9.70 -8.77 -0.88
CA THR A 78 10.51 -9.11 0.29
C THR A 78 10.87 -7.81 1.00
N LEU A 79 10.43 -7.65 2.25
CA LEU A 79 10.75 -6.51 3.09
C LEU A 79 11.93 -6.86 3.99
N THR A 80 12.93 -5.97 4.02
CA THR A 80 14.00 -6.06 5.01
C THR A 80 13.51 -5.44 6.31
N VAL A 81 13.51 -6.23 7.37
CA VAL A 81 13.04 -5.84 8.70
C VAL A 81 14.25 -5.67 9.59
N CYS A 82 14.44 -4.46 10.13
CA CYS A 82 15.41 -4.24 11.18
C CYS A 82 14.76 -4.39 12.55
N ALA A 83 15.28 -5.30 13.37
CA ALA A 83 14.86 -5.47 14.75
C ALA A 83 16.07 -5.61 15.68
N PRO A 84 16.17 -4.85 16.77
CA PRO A 84 17.20 -5.07 17.78
C PRO A 84 16.93 -6.34 18.57
N ILE A 85 17.98 -6.92 19.19
CA ILE A 85 17.87 -8.10 20.04
C ILE A 85 17.26 -7.68 21.39
N ILE A 86 16.02 -8.06 21.65
CA ILE A 86 15.30 -7.76 22.90
C ILE A 86 14.53 -9.02 23.33
N PRO A 87 15.10 -9.87 24.21
CA PRO A 87 14.39 -11.04 24.71
C PRO A 87 13.18 -10.64 25.59
N PRO A 88 12.04 -11.37 25.52
CA PRO A 88 11.75 -12.52 24.66
C PRO A 88 11.14 -12.14 23.29
N PHE A 89 11.13 -10.85 22.93
CA PHE A 89 10.45 -10.33 21.75
C PHE A 89 11.19 -10.62 20.45
N THR A 90 12.52 -10.59 20.47
CA THR A 90 13.36 -10.80 19.28
C THR A 90 14.69 -11.43 19.67
N GLU A 91 14.94 -12.62 19.15
CA GLU A 91 16.20 -13.34 19.27
C GLU A 91 16.68 -13.76 17.89
N TYR A 92 17.98 -13.73 17.65
CA TYR A 92 18.58 -14.10 16.38
C TYR A 92 19.44 -15.36 16.53
N THR A 93 19.34 -16.26 15.55
CA THR A 93 20.19 -17.44 15.40
C THR A 93 20.73 -17.49 13.97
N ASN A 94 21.88 -18.14 13.75
CA ASN A 94 22.51 -18.29 12.43
C ASN A 94 22.65 -16.94 11.68
N VAL A 95 23.30 -15.96 12.33
CA VAL A 95 23.51 -14.64 11.73
C VAL A 95 24.63 -14.71 10.70
N ASN A 96 24.33 -14.30 9.47
CA ASN A 96 25.25 -14.22 8.34
C ASN A 96 26.13 -12.95 8.43
N ASP A 97 27.16 -12.88 7.60
CA ASP A 97 28.08 -11.72 7.53
C ASP A 97 27.38 -10.42 7.12
N ASP A 98 26.25 -10.49 6.40
CA ASP A 98 25.42 -9.34 6.02
C ASP A 98 24.46 -8.88 7.14
N LEU A 99 24.59 -9.48 8.33
CA LEU A 99 23.76 -9.27 9.52
C LEU A 99 22.33 -9.79 9.41
N THR A 100 22.00 -10.55 8.36
CA THR A 100 20.73 -11.27 8.29
C THR A 100 20.76 -12.52 9.16
N GLY A 101 19.62 -12.94 9.70
CA GLY A 101 19.58 -14.16 10.51
C GLY A 101 18.18 -14.67 10.75
N ASN A 102 18.08 -15.89 11.28
CA ASN A 102 16.81 -16.49 11.67
C ASN A 102 16.32 -15.86 12.96
N VAL A 103 15.09 -15.34 12.96
CA VAL A 103 14.49 -14.69 14.12
C VAL A 103 13.48 -15.58 14.81
N THR A 104 13.56 -15.62 16.14
CA THR A 104 12.58 -16.22 17.05
C THR A 104 12.05 -15.16 18.02
N GLY A 105 10.98 -15.49 18.75
CA GLY A 105 10.31 -14.59 19.68
C GLY A 105 8.99 -14.04 19.15
N GLU A 106 8.39 -13.12 19.90
CA GLU A 106 7.04 -12.59 19.59
C GLU A 106 6.96 -11.95 18.20
N ILE A 107 8.02 -11.24 17.76
CA ILE A 107 8.01 -10.58 16.46
C ILE A 107 7.89 -11.58 15.30
N ALA A 108 8.53 -12.75 15.40
CA ALA A 108 8.45 -13.78 14.37
C ALA A 108 7.01 -14.32 14.23
N GLU A 109 6.29 -14.47 15.34
CA GLU A 109 4.89 -14.91 15.33
C GLU A 109 3.96 -13.87 14.71
N TRP A 110 4.17 -12.58 14.99
CA TRP A 110 3.43 -11.51 14.33
C TRP A 110 3.63 -11.51 12.81
N PHE A 111 4.86 -11.71 12.35
CA PHE A 111 5.16 -11.75 10.91
C PHE A 111 4.53 -12.96 10.22
N LYS A 112 4.43 -14.13 10.87
CA LYS A 112 3.66 -15.28 10.34
C LYS A 112 2.18 -14.95 10.11
N ILE A 113 1.60 -14.00 10.86
CA ILE A 113 0.22 -13.53 10.67
C ILE A 113 0.14 -12.47 9.56
N PHE A 114 1.10 -11.54 9.52
CA PHE A 114 1.05 -10.39 8.60
C PHE A 114 1.47 -10.73 7.18
N GLU A 115 2.51 -11.54 6.99
CA GLU A 115 3.03 -11.95 5.68
C GLU A 115 1.95 -12.50 4.73
N PRO A 116 1.13 -13.50 5.12
CA PRO A 116 0.09 -14.02 4.25
C PRO A 116 -1.06 -13.01 4.04
N LYS A 117 -1.39 -12.20 5.05
CA LYS A 117 -2.50 -11.23 4.98
C LYS A 117 -2.19 -10.02 4.10
N LEU A 118 -0.94 -9.58 4.09
CA LEU A 118 -0.47 -8.39 3.37
C LEU A 118 0.42 -8.75 2.19
N LYS A 119 0.55 -10.04 1.86
CA LYS A 119 1.35 -10.60 0.76
C LYS A 119 2.75 -9.98 0.69
N PHE A 120 3.56 -10.26 1.69
CA PHE A 120 4.99 -10.00 1.64
C PHE A 120 5.76 -11.16 2.24
N ARG A 121 7.07 -11.15 2.04
CA ARG A 121 8.04 -11.99 2.75
C ARG A 121 8.94 -11.08 3.57
N SER A 122 9.45 -11.53 4.70
CA SER A 122 10.44 -10.77 5.48
C SER A 122 11.82 -11.40 5.41
N ILE A 123 12.84 -10.54 5.45
CA ILE A 123 14.20 -10.90 5.81
C ILE A 123 14.57 -10.04 7.01
N PHE A 124 14.95 -10.68 8.11
CA PHE A 124 15.35 -9.97 9.32
C PHE A 124 16.84 -9.69 9.28
N ARG A 125 17.21 -8.44 9.55
CA ARG A 125 18.59 -7.96 9.59
C ARG A 125 18.82 -7.17 10.88
N GLN A 126 19.96 -7.39 11.53
CA GLN A 126 20.36 -6.57 12.67
C GLN A 126 20.91 -5.23 12.20
N ALA A 127 20.68 -4.18 12.97
CA ALA A 127 21.43 -2.94 12.79
C ALA A 127 22.93 -3.22 13.03
N PRO A 128 23.86 -2.57 12.28
CA PRO A 128 25.30 -2.76 12.48
C PRO A 128 25.78 -2.51 13.91
N ASP A 129 25.17 -1.54 14.59
CA ASP A 129 25.44 -1.20 15.98
C ASP A 129 24.56 -1.96 17.00
N ARG A 130 23.63 -2.81 16.51
CA ARG A 130 22.66 -3.61 17.28
C ARG A 130 21.73 -2.79 18.18
N GLN A 131 21.56 -1.50 17.91
CA GLN A 131 20.70 -0.62 18.70
C GLN A 131 19.34 -0.41 18.03
N PHE A 132 18.36 0.00 18.83
CA PHE A 132 17.06 0.43 18.30
C PHE A 132 17.21 1.71 17.46
N GLY A 133 17.87 2.72 18.03
CA GLY A 133 18.24 3.96 17.35
C GLY A 133 18.12 5.17 18.25
N ALA A 134 19.01 6.14 18.05
CA ALA A 134 19.07 7.40 18.77
C ALA A 134 19.59 8.52 17.86
N PRO A 135 19.30 9.79 18.16
CA PRO A 135 19.93 10.92 17.48
C PRO A 135 21.45 10.85 17.64
N ILE A 136 22.19 11.12 16.56
CA ILE A 136 23.65 11.21 16.58
C ILE A 136 24.04 12.70 16.48
N PRO A 137 24.85 13.25 17.40
CA PRO A 137 25.29 14.64 17.33
C PRO A 137 25.96 14.95 15.99
N GLY A 138 25.46 15.99 15.29
CA GLY A 138 26.00 16.44 14.01
C GLY A 138 25.62 15.59 12.79
N SER A 139 24.66 14.67 12.91
CA SER A 139 24.14 13.85 11.82
C SER A 139 22.64 14.07 11.62
N ASP A 140 22.20 14.11 10.36
CA ASP A 140 20.77 14.13 10.00
C ASP A 140 20.13 12.73 10.10
N LEU A 141 20.96 11.69 10.22
CA LEU A 141 20.53 10.30 10.40
C LEU A 141 20.65 9.86 11.85
N PHE A 142 19.70 9.03 12.27
CA PHE A 142 19.72 8.31 13.53
C PHE A 142 20.67 7.10 13.47
N SER A 143 21.04 6.57 14.63
CA SER A 143 21.71 5.27 14.76
C SER A 143 20.70 4.12 14.70
N GLY A 144 21.18 2.87 14.81
CA GLY A 144 20.32 1.71 14.99
C GLY A 144 19.39 1.40 13.82
N CYS A 145 18.37 0.61 14.13
CA CYS A 145 17.32 0.27 13.18
C CYS A 145 16.54 1.48 12.65
N ILE A 146 16.37 2.55 13.44
CA ILE A 146 15.76 3.80 12.95
C ILE A 146 16.60 4.37 11.80
N GLY A 147 17.92 4.44 11.98
CA GLY A 147 18.85 4.91 10.95
C GLY A 147 18.82 4.07 9.68
N GLU A 148 18.72 2.74 9.81
CA GLU A 148 18.60 1.85 8.65
C GLU A 148 17.28 2.10 7.88
N VAL A 149 16.16 2.31 8.57
CA VAL A 149 14.88 2.66 7.91
C VAL A 149 14.98 3.99 7.16
N GLN A 150 15.73 4.97 7.67
CA GLN A 150 15.90 6.26 6.99
C GLN A 150 16.72 6.15 5.69
N LYS A 151 17.65 5.19 5.61
CA LYS A 151 18.52 5.02 4.44
C LYS A 151 17.82 4.33 3.27
N GLY A 152 16.70 3.65 3.53
CA GLY A 152 16.01 2.79 2.56
C GLY A 152 16.76 1.49 2.31
#